data_AF-A0A013SW95-F1
#
_entry.id   AF-A0A013SW95-F1
#
_cell.length_a   1.000
_cell.length_b   1.000
_cell.length_c   1.000
_cell.angle_alpha   90.00
_cell.angle_beta   90.00
_cell.angle_gamma   90.00
#
_symmetry.space_group_name_H-M   'P 1'
#
loop_
_entity.id
_entity.type
_entity.pdbx_description
1 polymer ?
#
loop_
_entity_poly.entity_id
_entity_poly.type
_entity_poly.pdbx_seq_one_letter_code
_entity_poly.pdbx_strand_id
1 'polypeptide(L)'
;MLNNISKKLLLIGVLTLIGCSSIEKKSCINNFNKRVSVLTEDKQVIKSINLIDKNIFCGDQAYNEFYNNINIFLLGLDDTQKKKFYTTLFFTEFHRNENGGEFVEFLLKNKINIFDQYMEILNNNNLISKMDYTDEELLNVKELGKLMKNR
;
A
#
# COMPACT_ATOMS: atom_id res chain seq x y z
N MET A 1 -1.30 -3.70 -25.82
CA MET A 1 -1.98 -2.60 -25.11
C MET A 1 -1.40 -2.26 -23.73
N LEU A 2 -0.43 -3.02 -23.19
CA LEU A 2 0.21 -2.71 -21.88
C LEU A 2 1.10 -1.45 -21.88
N ASN A 3 1.58 -1.01 -23.06
CA ASN A 3 2.58 0.06 -23.17
C ASN A 3 2.07 1.49 -22.86
N ASN A 4 0.75 1.67 -22.75
CA ASN A 4 0.16 2.99 -22.49
C ASN A 4 -0.19 3.22 -21.01
N ILE A 5 -0.30 2.16 -20.20
CA ILE A 5 -0.57 2.28 -18.77
C ILE A 5 0.73 2.71 -18.06
N SER A 6 1.84 2.05 -18.38
CA SER A 6 3.18 2.42 -17.89
C SER A 6 3.56 3.86 -18.25
N LYS A 7 3.24 4.31 -19.47
CA LYS A 7 3.52 5.69 -19.91
C LYS A 7 2.63 6.77 -19.30
N LYS A 8 1.40 6.44 -18.86
CA LYS A 8 0.50 7.41 -18.20
C LYS A 8 0.78 7.57 -16.70
N LEU A 9 1.29 6.53 -16.03
CA LEU A 9 1.75 6.62 -14.64
C LEU A 9 3.06 7.40 -14.49
N LEU A 10 3.87 7.48 -15.56
CA LEU A 10 5.16 8.18 -15.63
C LEU A 10 5.12 9.70 -15.43
N LEU A 11 3.94 10.30 -15.21
CA LEU A 11 3.76 11.76 -15.08
C LEU A 11 3.42 12.25 -13.67
N ILE A 12 3.25 11.36 -12.69
CA ILE A 12 2.94 11.73 -11.31
C ILE A 12 4.04 11.16 -10.41
N GLY A 13 5.04 11.98 -10.09
CA GLY A 13 6.02 11.68 -9.05
C GLY A 13 7.49 11.74 -9.47
N VAL A 14 7.91 12.71 -10.29
CA VAL A 14 9.33 13.09 -10.31
C VAL A 14 9.59 14.00 -9.11
N LEU A 15 9.65 13.41 -7.91
CA LEU A 15 10.35 13.99 -6.78
C LEU A 15 11.70 13.29 -6.67
N THR A 16 12.64 13.90 -7.38
CA THR A 16 14.09 13.78 -7.26
C THR A 16 14.57 13.31 -5.88
N LEU A 17 15.21 12.13 -5.84
CA LEU A 17 16.52 11.75 -5.25
C LEU A 17 17.20 12.66 -4.19
N ILE A 18 16.46 13.40 -3.39
CA ILE A 18 16.95 13.94 -2.12
C ILE A 18 16.69 12.83 -1.13
N GLY A 19 17.75 12.15 -0.68
CA GLY A 19 17.63 11.06 0.29
C GLY A 19 16.69 11.49 1.42
N CYS A 20 15.69 10.67 1.72
CA CYS A 20 14.67 10.99 2.72
C CYS A 20 15.36 11.45 4.00
N SER A 21 15.11 12.68 4.44
CA SER A 21 15.67 13.16 5.69
C SER A 21 15.21 12.25 6.83
N SER A 22 15.99 12.19 7.91
CA SER A 22 15.62 11.39 9.09
C SER A 22 14.26 11.79 9.67
N ILE A 23 13.86 13.05 9.48
CA ILE A 23 12.56 13.61 9.88
C ILE A 23 11.44 13.08 8.99
N GLU A 24 11.58 13.13 7.67
CA GLU A 24 10.58 12.64 6.71
C GLU A 24 10.37 11.14 6.87
N LYS A 25 11.45 10.38 7.03
CA LYS A 25 11.40 8.94 7.31
C LYS A 25 10.63 8.64 8.59
N LYS A 26 10.90 9.35 9.68
CA LYS A 26 10.19 9.18 10.96
C LYS A 26 8.71 9.53 10.82
N SER A 27 8.39 10.61 10.09
CA SER A 27 7.02 11.02 9.80
C SER A 27 6.27 9.93 9.00
N CYS A 28 6.91 9.39 7.96
CA CYS A 28 6.36 8.30 7.15
C CYS A 28 6.07 7.06 8.00
N ILE A 29 7.02 6.59 8.81
CA ILE A 29 6.82 5.42 9.68
C ILE A 29 5.67 5.67 10.67
N ASN A 30 5.57 6.88 11.21
CA ASN A 30 4.50 7.23 12.13
C ASN A 30 3.11 7.21 11.43
N ASN A 31 3.02 7.76 10.23
CA ASN A 31 1.80 7.74 9.43
C ASN A 31 1.42 6.31 9.00
N PHE A 32 2.40 5.49 8.61
CA PHE A 32 2.22 4.07 8.33
C PHE A 32 1.57 3.37 9.52
N ASN A 33 2.17 3.48 10.70
CA ASN A 33 1.69 2.84 11.92
C ASN A 33 0.31 3.35 12.35
N LYS A 34 0.07 4.67 12.24
CA LYS A 34 -1.25 5.28 12.47
C LYS A 34 -2.29 4.64 11.55
N ARG A 35 -2.05 4.60 10.24
CA ARG A 35 -3.00 4.03 9.26
C ARG A 35 -3.26 2.54 9.51
N VAL A 36 -2.22 1.74 9.82
CA VAL A 36 -2.40 0.32 10.23
C VAL A 36 -3.35 0.21 11.42
N SER A 37 -3.13 1.02 12.47
CA SER A 37 -3.96 0.99 13.69
C SER A 37 -5.42 1.39 13.46
N VAL A 38 -5.70 2.22 12.45
CA VAL A 38 -7.06 2.62 12.10
C VAL A 38 -7.74 1.57 11.19
N LEU A 39 -6.99 0.91 10.32
CA LEU A 39 -7.52 -0.02 9.31
C LEU A 39 -7.81 -1.42 9.87
N THR A 40 -7.10 -1.86 10.91
CA THR A 40 -7.27 -3.21 11.44
C THR A 40 -6.95 -3.32 12.92
N GLU A 41 -7.77 -4.09 13.63
CA GLU A 41 -7.54 -4.55 15.00
C GLU A 41 -7.16 -6.04 15.06
N ASP A 42 -7.03 -6.71 13.89
CA ASP A 42 -6.65 -8.12 13.82
C ASP A 42 -5.19 -8.29 14.25
N LYS A 43 -4.98 -8.94 15.40
CA LYS A 43 -3.67 -9.11 16.02
C LYS A 43 -2.69 -9.88 15.15
N GLN A 44 -3.14 -10.86 14.37
CA GLN A 44 -2.24 -11.63 13.50
C GLN A 44 -1.81 -10.81 12.28
N VAL A 45 -2.74 -10.03 11.71
CA VAL A 45 -2.42 -9.09 10.62
C VAL A 45 -1.46 -8.01 11.12
N ILE A 46 -1.71 -7.40 12.28
CA ILE A 46 -0.81 -6.41 12.88
C ILE A 46 0.57 -7.00 13.13
N LYS A 47 0.64 -8.21 13.72
CA LYS A 47 1.91 -8.91 13.95
C LYS A 47 2.67 -9.11 12.64
N SER A 48 1.97 -9.54 11.58
CA SER A 48 2.54 -9.77 10.25
C SER A 48 3.08 -8.49 9.62
N ILE A 49 2.31 -7.40 9.68
CA ILE A 49 2.76 -6.09 9.20
C ILE A 49 3.95 -5.59 10.02
N ASN A 50 3.98 -5.87 11.32
CA ASN A 50 5.09 -5.48 12.21
C ASN A 50 6.42 -6.16 11.87
N LEU A 51 6.41 -7.32 11.19
CA LEU A 51 7.63 -8.00 10.72
C LEU A 51 8.32 -7.29 9.54
N ILE A 52 7.60 -6.48 8.77
CA ILE A 52 8.16 -5.80 7.59
C ILE A 52 9.16 -4.73 8.07
N ASP A 53 10.34 -4.58 7.46
CA ASP A 53 11.16 -3.38 7.69
C ASP A 53 10.47 -2.18 7.02
N LYS A 54 10.07 -1.17 7.79
CA LYS A 54 9.33 0.00 7.26
C LYS A 54 10.24 0.87 6.41
N ASN A 55 11.56 0.69 6.51
CA ASN A 55 12.52 1.31 5.62
C ASN A 55 12.31 0.93 4.15
N ILE A 56 11.67 -0.22 3.88
CA ILE A 56 11.28 -0.64 2.53
C ILE A 56 10.32 0.37 1.90
N PHE A 57 9.46 1.00 2.72
CA PHE A 57 8.48 1.96 2.22
C PHE A 57 8.86 3.42 2.48
N CYS A 58 9.51 3.68 3.62
CA CYS A 58 9.79 5.02 4.13
C CYS A 58 11.25 5.46 3.97
N GLY A 59 12.06 4.71 3.23
CA GLY A 59 13.47 4.99 3.02
C GLY A 59 13.94 4.59 1.64
N ASP A 60 15.25 4.42 1.48
CA ASP A 60 15.88 4.21 0.18
C ASP A 60 16.04 2.71 -0.18
N GLN A 61 15.38 1.82 0.56
CA GLN A 61 15.44 0.37 0.30
C GLN A 61 14.60 -0.01 -0.92
N ALA A 62 15.04 -1.05 -1.62
CA ALA A 62 14.31 -1.57 -2.77
C ALA A 62 13.07 -2.35 -2.33
N TYR A 63 11.92 -2.05 -2.94
CA TYR A 63 10.65 -2.74 -2.69
C TYR A 63 10.70 -4.25 -3.02
N ASN A 64 11.67 -4.68 -3.82
CA ASN A 64 11.96 -6.10 -4.07
C ASN A 64 12.17 -6.90 -2.77
N GLU A 65 12.69 -6.27 -1.71
CA GLU A 65 12.87 -6.93 -0.43
C GLU A 65 11.52 -7.31 0.21
N PHE A 66 10.46 -6.51 0.02
CA PHE A 66 9.12 -6.86 0.46
C PHE A 66 8.59 -8.09 -0.31
N TYR A 67 8.70 -8.09 -1.64
CA TYR A 67 8.19 -9.19 -2.47
C TYR A 67 8.97 -10.49 -2.25
N ASN A 68 10.29 -10.42 -2.07
CA ASN A 68 11.13 -11.60 -1.81
C ASN A 68 10.79 -12.27 -0.48
N ASN A 69 10.33 -11.49 0.51
CA ASN A 69 10.01 -11.97 1.85
C ASN A 69 8.50 -12.12 2.10
N ILE A 70 7.65 -11.96 1.08
CA ILE A 70 6.19 -11.94 1.26
C ILE A 70 5.65 -13.21 1.95
N ASN A 71 6.22 -14.37 1.64
CA ASN A 71 5.82 -15.64 2.24
C ASN A 71 6.08 -15.69 3.75
N ILE A 72 7.12 -14.99 4.23
CA ILE A 72 7.42 -14.88 5.66
C ILE A 72 6.35 -14.03 6.35
N PHE A 73 5.95 -12.91 5.72
CA PHE A 73 4.94 -12.01 6.28
C PHE A 73 3.55 -12.63 6.31
N LEU A 74 3.23 -13.54 5.39
CA LEU A 74 1.92 -14.20 5.35
C LEU A 74 1.87 -15.51 6.14
N LEU A 75 2.97 -15.94 6.74
CA LEU A 75 3.06 -17.22 7.41
C LEU A 75 2.08 -17.28 8.60
N GLY A 76 1.18 -18.26 8.55
CA GLY A 76 0.17 -18.48 9.59
C GLY A 76 -1.08 -17.59 9.47
N LEU A 77 -1.19 -16.76 8.44
CA LEU A 77 -2.43 -16.06 8.11
C LEU A 77 -3.38 -16.97 7.32
N ASP A 78 -4.66 -16.95 7.67
CA ASP A 78 -5.71 -17.52 6.80
C ASP A 78 -5.99 -16.60 5.60
N ASP A 79 -6.83 -17.05 4.66
CA ASP A 79 -7.08 -16.31 3.43
C ASP A 79 -7.83 -14.98 3.66
N THR A 80 -8.66 -14.89 4.71
CA THR A 80 -9.32 -13.63 5.10
C THR A 80 -8.30 -12.64 5.64
N GLN A 81 -7.39 -13.12 6.49
CA GLN A 81 -6.31 -12.34 7.08
C GLN A 81 -5.30 -11.88 6.02
N LYS A 82 -4.97 -12.72 5.04
CA LYS A 82 -4.12 -12.33 3.90
C LYS A 82 -4.75 -11.19 3.10
N LYS A 83 -6.05 -11.27 2.78
CA LYS A 83 -6.75 -10.17 2.10
C LYS A 83 -6.67 -8.90 2.94
N LYS A 84 -6.97 -8.99 4.25
CA LYS A 84 -6.88 -7.85 5.17
C LYS A 84 -5.48 -7.26 5.25
N PHE A 85 -4.44 -8.09 5.25
CA PHE A 85 -3.04 -7.69 5.20
C PHE A 85 -2.76 -6.87 3.93
N TYR A 86 -3.11 -7.39 2.75
CA TYR A 86 -2.89 -6.69 1.49
C TYR A 86 -3.69 -5.40 1.37
N THR A 87 -4.97 -5.41 1.77
CA THR A 87 -5.80 -4.21 1.77
C THR A 87 -5.24 -3.16 2.74
N THR A 88 -4.79 -3.58 3.94
CA THR A 88 -4.17 -2.65 4.90
C THR A 88 -2.95 -2.00 4.27
N LEU A 89 -2.05 -2.78 3.67
CA LEU A 89 -0.85 -2.25 3.02
C LEU A 89 -1.15 -1.31 1.83
N PHE A 90 -2.19 -1.62 1.06
CA PHE A 90 -2.66 -0.76 -0.04
C PHE A 90 -2.94 0.66 0.46
N PHE A 91 -3.76 0.78 1.51
CA PHE A 91 -4.12 2.08 2.07
C PHE A 91 -2.99 2.70 2.89
N THR A 92 -2.12 1.92 3.54
CA THR A 92 -1.09 2.53 4.38
C THR A 92 -0.02 3.24 3.57
N GLU A 93 0.47 2.66 2.47
CA GLU A 93 1.67 3.19 1.79
C GLU A 93 1.80 2.90 0.29
N PHE A 94 1.21 1.82 -0.23
CA PHE A 94 1.26 1.52 -1.68
C PHE A 94 0.40 2.45 -2.56
N HIS A 95 -0.07 3.57 -2.02
CA HIS A 95 -0.71 4.63 -2.79
C HIS A 95 0.28 5.75 -3.17
N ARG A 96 1.53 5.67 -2.72
CA ARG A 96 2.58 6.67 -2.98
C ARG A 96 3.52 6.15 -4.07
N ASN A 97 3.83 7.01 -5.05
CA ASN A 97 4.82 6.83 -6.12
C ASN A 97 4.52 5.69 -7.13
N GLU A 98 5.46 5.46 -8.06
CA GLU A 98 5.39 4.41 -9.11
C GLU A 98 5.13 3.00 -8.54
N ASN A 99 5.49 2.79 -7.26
CA ASN A 99 5.37 1.52 -6.54
C ASN A 99 3.93 1.06 -6.32
N GLY A 100 2.96 1.98 -6.32
CA GLY A 100 1.55 1.60 -6.20
C GLY A 100 1.04 0.82 -7.41
N GLY A 101 1.56 1.15 -8.61
CA GLY A 101 1.29 0.38 -9.81
C GLY A 101 1.84 -1.04 -9.72
N GLU A 102 3.10 -1.19 -9.27
CA GLU A 102 3.76 -2.49 -9.09
C GLU A 102 3.00 -3.38 -8.09
N PHE A 103 2.51 -2.81 -6.99
CA PHE A 103 1.73 -3.57 -6.01
C PHE A 103 0.41 -4.07 -6.60
N VAL A 104 -0.31 -3.23 -7.35
CA VAL A 104 -1.52 -3.66 -8.07
C VAL A 104 -1.18 -4.76 -9.08
N GLU A 105 -0.10 -4.63 -9.84
CA GLU A 105 0.34 -5.67 -10.78
C GLU A 105 0.68 -6.99 -10.07
N PHE A 106 1.34 -6.92 -8.91
CA PHE A 106 1.59 -8.07 -8.05
C PHE A 106 0.30 -8.76 -7.61
N LEU A 107 -0.69 -8.00 -7.13
CA LEU A 107 -1.98 -8.55 -6.72
C LEU A 107 -2.67 -9.27 -7.88
N LEU A 108 -2.71 -8.64 -9.05
CA LEU A 108 -3.33 -9.19 -10.25
C LEU A 108 -2.61 -10.46 -10.74
N LYS A 109 -1.27 -10.44 -10.81
CA LYS A 109 -0.47 -11.58 -11.26
C LYS A 109 -0.68 -12.81 -10.38
N ASN A 110 -0.88 -12.60 -9.08
CA ASN A 110 -1.08 -13.66 -8.09
C ASN A 110 -2.56 -13.95 -7.81
N LYS A 111 -3.50 -13.37 -8.57
CA LYS A 111 -4.96 -13.56 -8.40
C LYS A 111 -5.46 -13.22 -6.99
N ILE A 112 -4.85 -12.24 -6.35
CA ILE A 112 -5.24 -11.77 -5.02
C ILE A 112 -6.33 -10.71 -5.20
N ASN A 113 -7.58 -11.09 -4.89
CA ASN A 113 -8.71 -10.18 -4.96
C ASN A 113 -8.96 -9.51 -3.60
N ILE A 114 -8.74 -8.18 -3.55
CA ILE A 114 -9.02 -7.30 -2.41
C ILE A 114 -10.06 -6.21 -2.74
N PHE A 115 -10.72 -6.30 -3.90
CA PHE A 115 -11.52 -5.19 -4.45
C PHE A 115 -12.72 -4.83 -3.57
N ASP A 116 -13.41 -5.84 -3.02
CA ASP A 116 -14.56 -5.62 -2.15
C ASP A 116 -14.14 -4.89 -0.87
N GLN A 117 -13.05 -5.34 -0.22
CA GLN A 117 -12.49 -4.69 0.97
C GLN A 117 -11.99 -3.27 0.66
N TYR A 118 -11.41 -3.07 -0.52
CA TYR A 118 -11.01 -1.74 -1.00
C TYR A 118 -12.21 -0.80 -1.12
N MET A 119 -13.29 -1.23 -1.75
CA MET A 119 -14.50 -0.42 -1.92
C MET A 119 -15.17 -0.13 -0.58
N GLU A 120 -15.18 -1.09 0.35
CA GLU A 120 -15.72 -0.90 1.70
C GLU A 120 -14.98 0.23 2.44
N ILE A 121 -13.64 0.19 2.44
CA ILE A 121 -12.82 1.22 3.11
C ILE A 121 -12.95 2.57 2.40
N LEU A 122 -12.88 2.59 1.05
CA LEU A 122 -12.96 3.83 0.27
C LEU A 122 -14.28 4.57 0.50
N ASN A 123 -15.39 3.84 0.63
CA ASN A 123 -16.71 4.41 0.85
C ASN A 123 -16.98 4.76 2.33
N ASN A 124 -16.08 4.40 3.25
CA ASN A 124 -16.20 4.74 4.65
C ASN A 124 -15.53 6.07 4.96
N ASN A 125 -16.29 7.16 4.80
CA ASN A 125 -15.81 8.53 5.03
C ASN A 125 -15.19 8.75 6.41
N ASN A 126 -15.65 8.05 7.45
CA ASN A 126 -15.10 8.15 8.81
C ASN A 126 -13.74 7.44 8.94
N LEU A 127 -13.54 6.32 8.24
CA LEU A 127 -12.22 5.69 8.18
C LEU A 127 -11.25 6.53 7.35
N ILE A 128 -11.67 7.00 6.18
CA ILE A 128 -10.84 7.83 5.28
C ILE A 128 -10.39 9.11 5.98
N SER A 129 -11.27 9.81 6.72
CA SER A 129 -10.87 11.02 7.44
C SER A 129 -9.81 10.77 8.52
N LYS A 130 -9.82 9.58 9.14
CA LYS A 130 -8.82 9.17 10.14
C LYS A 130 -7.47 8.79 9.53
N MET A 131 -7.43 8.45 8.23
CA MET A 131 -6.16 8.15 7.54
C MET A 131 -5.32 9.38 7.29
N ASP A 132 -5.91 10.58 7.36
CA ASP A 132 -5.21 11.86 7.25
C ASP A 132 -4.41 11.94 5.95
N TYR A 133 -5.08 11.58 4.84
CA TYR A 133 -4.52 11.70 3.50
C TYR A 133 -4.48 13.15 3.07
N THR A 134 -3.46 13.51 2.29
CA THR A 134 -3.56 14.69 1.42
C THR A 134 -4.56 14.41 0.27
N ASP A 135 -5.05 15.48 -0.37
CA ASP A 135 -5.92 15.33 -1.55
C ASP A 135 -5.25 14.52 -2.68
N GLU A 136 -3.93 14.69 -2.83
CA GLU A 136 -3.12 13.94 -3.81
C GLU A 136 -3.03 12.46 -3.45
N GLU A 137 -2.73 12.13 -2.19
CA GLU A 137 -2.68 10.74 -1.72
C GLU A 137 -4.03 10.04 -1.94
N LEU A 138 -5.13 10.71 -1.60
CA LEU A 138 -6.47 10.17 -1.79
C LEU A 138 -6.83 10.00 -3.27
N LEU A 139 -6.37 10.91 -4.14
CA LEU A 139 -6.52 10.74 -5.59
C LEU A 139 -5.76 9.51 -6.08
N ASN A 140 -4.52 9.29 -5.63
CA ASN A 140 -3.72 8.13 -6.02
C ASN A 140 -4.35 6.81 -5.56
N VAL A 141 -4.86 6.74 -4.31
CA VAL A 141 -5.64 5.60 -3.80
C VAL A 141 -6.79 5.27 -4.76
N LYS A 142 -7.54 6.28 -5.20
CA LYS A 142 -8.68 6.11 -6.12
C LYS A 142 -8.25 5.64 -7.50
N GLU A 143 -7.21 6.22 -8.08
CA GLU A 143 -6.74 5.85 -9.42
C GLU A 143 -6.16 4.43 -9.44
N LEU A 144 -5.35 4.05 -8.46
CA LEU A 144 -4.83 2.69 -8.33
C LEU A 144 -5.96 1.67 -8.12
N GLY A 145 -6.99 2.03 -7.34
CA GLY A 145 -8.15 1.18 -7.15
C GLY A 145 -8.95 0.91 -8.42
N LYS A 146 -8.98 1.85 -9.37
CA LYS A 146 -9.61 1.62 -10.68
C LYS A 146 -8.88 0.56 -11.50
N LEU A 147 -7.56 0.39 -11.31
CA LEU A 147 -6.79 -0.64 -11.99
C LEU A 147 -7.17 -2.05 -11.51
N MET A 148 -7.59 -2.18 -10.24
CA MET A 148 -8.10 -3.44 -9.69
C MET A 148 -9.50 -3.82 -10.21
N LYS A 149 -10.31 -2.83 -10.63
CA LYS A 149 -11.71 -3.01 -11.07
C LYS A 149 -11.88 -3.80 -12.37
N ASN A 150 -10.83 -3.91 -13.20
CA ASN A 150 -10.98 -4.22 -14.63
C ASN A 150 -10.69 -5.68 -15.04
N ARG A 151 -10.61 -6.67 -14.13
CA ARG A 151 -10.43 -8.08 -14.50
C ARG A 151 -11.11 -9.07 -13.57
#